data_AF-A0A952KN64-F1
#
_entry.id   AF-A0A952KN64-F1
#
_cell.length_a   1.000
_cell.length_b   1.000
_cell.length_c   1.000
_cell.angle_alpha   90.00
_cell.angle_beta   90.00
_cell.angle_gamma   90.00
#
_symmetry.space_group_name_H-M   'P 1'
#
loop_
_entity.id
_entity.type
_entity.pdbx_description
1 polymer ?
#
loop_
_entity_poly.entity_id
_entity_poly.type
_entity_poly.pdbx_seq_one_letter_code
_entity_poly.pdbx_strand_id
1 'polypeptide(L)'
;VAVEGKVQRAGDVVHIVAERLIDLSADLDSISERDDAFPLPHGRGDEFHRGELGPDPRTLKRTGSRAAQSPVILVPSRDFK
;
A
#
# COMPACT_ATOMS: atom_id res chain seq x y z
N VAL A 1 -14.31 -10.30 -7.18
CA VAL A 1 -15.34 -10.85 -6.26
C VAL A 1 -16.32 -9.75 -5.89
N ALA A 2 -17.62 -10.04 -5.93
CA ALA A 2 -18.65 -9.19 -5.35
C ALA A 2 -19.31 -9.88 -4.16
N VAL A 3 -19.88 -9.08 -3.26
CA VAL A 3 -20.56 -9.55 -2.06
C VAL A 3 -21.96 -8.96 -2.03
N GLU A 4 -22.95 -9.84 -1.87
CA GLU A 4 -24.32 -9.44 -1.59
C GLU A 4 -24.66 -9.82 -0.15
N GLY A 5 -25.27 -8.91 0.58
CA GLY A 5 -25.66 -9.12 1.97
C GLY A 5 -25.91 -7.81 2.69
N LYS A 6 -25.74 -7.83 4.01
CA LYS A 6 -26.11 -6.72 4.88
C LYS A 6 -24.90 -5.89 5.27
N VAL A 7 -25.08 -4.57 5.27
CA VAL A 7 -24.07 -3.62 5.72
C VAL A 7 -24.28 -3.33 7.21
N GLN A 8 -23.21 -3.41 7.98
CA GLN A 8 -23.18 -2.98 9.38
C GLN A 8 -22.09 -1.91 9.54
N ARG A 9 -22.44 -0.78 10.16
CA ARG A 9 -21.50 0.33 10.40
C ARG A 9 -21.27 0.49 11.90
N ALA A 10 -20.01 0.55 12.31
CA ALA A 10 -19.60 0.77 13.69
C ALA A 10 -18.48 1.81 13.71
N GLY A 11 -18.82 3.05 14.06
CA GLY A 11 -17.90 4.18 13.94
C GLY A 11 -17.40 4.31 12.49
N ASP A 12 -16.07 4.26 12.32
CA ASP A 12 -15.39 4.39 11.03
C ASP A 12 -15.26 3.07 10.27
N VAL A 13 -15.71 1.94 10.85
CA VAL A 13 -15.58 0.61 10.25
C VAL A 13 -16.91 0.15 9.65
N VAL A 14 -16.85 -0.35 8.42
CA VAL A 14 -17.97 -1.01 7.74
C VAL A 14 -17.70 -2.50 7.68
N HIS A 15 -18.58 -3.29 8.30
CA HIS A 15 -18.61 -4.74 8.15
C HIS A 15 -19.69 -5.10 7.12
N ILE A 16 -19.38 -6.05 6.23
CA ILE A 16 -20.39 -6.65 5.35
C ILE A 16 -20.62 -8.08 5.81
N VAL A 17 -21.87 -8.39 6.15
CA VAL A 17 -22.33 -9.75 6.42
C VAL A 17 -22.70 -10.36 5.08
N ALA A 18 -21.85 -11.25 4.57
CA ALA A 18 -22.04 -11.88 3.27
C ALA A 18 -23.16 -12.93 3.34
N GLU A 19 -24.17 -12.77 2.49
CA GLU A 19 -25.19 -13.79 2.22
C GLU A 19 -24.84 -14.59 0.95
N ARG A 20 -24.20 -13.92 -0.03
CA ARG A 20 -23.65 -14.54 -1.24
C ARG A 20 -22.32 -13.93 -1.63
N LEU A 21 -21.44 -14.76 -2.18
CA LEU A 21 -20.21 -14.36 -2.87
C LEU A 21 -20.38 -14.65 -4.36
N ILE A 22 -20.09 -13.66 -5.18
CA ILE A 22 -20.21 -13.76 -6.64
C ILE A 22 -18.80 -13.73 -7.21
N ASP A 23 -18.47 -14.78 -7.96
CA ASP A 23 -17.24 -14.77 -8.74
C ASP A 23 -17.40 -13.82 -9.92
N LEU A 24 -16.48 -12.86 -10.00
CA LEU A 24 -16.38 -11.87 -11.06
C LEU A 24 -14.98 -11.90 -11.67
N SER A 25 -14.26 -13.02 -11.55
CA SER A 25 -12.90 -13.18 -12.09
C SER A 25 -12.84 -12.77 -13.56
N ALA A 26 -13.70 -13.34 -14.40
CA ALA A 26 -13.77 -13.01 -15.83
C ALA A 26 -14.04 -11.51 -16.10
N ASP A 27 -15.00 -10.91 -15.39
CA ASP A 27 -15.32 -9.49 -15.56
C ASP A 27 -14.18 -8.58 -15.10
N LEU A 28 -13.48 -8.94 -14.02
CA LEU A 28 -12.32 -8.22 -13.52
C LEU A 28 -11.10 -8.40 -14.42
N ASP A 29 -10.89 -9.59 -14.98
CA ASP A 29 -9.83 -9.86 -15.94
C ASP A 29 -10.01 -9.00 -17.20
N SER A 30 -11.25 -8.80 -17.66
CA SER A 30 -11.56 -7.91 -18.80
C SER A 30 -11.12 -6.46 -18.59
N ILE A 31 -10.93 -6.01 -17.35
CA ILE A 31 -10.43 -4.66 -17.06
C ILE A 31 -8.98 -4.53 -17.49
N SER A 32 -8.19 -5.60 -17.40
CA SER A 32 -6.77 -5.61 -17.81
C SER A 32 -6.58 -5.48 -19.31
N GLU A 33 -7.59 -5.84 -20.10
CA GLU A 33 -7.59 -5.75 -21.58
C GLU A 33 -7.99 -4.36 -22.09
N ARG A 34 -8.37 -3.43 -21.19
CA ARG A 34 -8.72 -2.07 -21.59
C ARG A 34 -7.43 -1.32 -21.91
N ASP A 35 -7.24 -0.98 -23.18
CA ASP A 35 -6.11 -0.21 -23.72
C ASP A 35 -6.12 1.29 -23.31
N ASP A 36 -6.77 1.63 -22.20
CA ASP A 36 -6.69 2.96 -21.61
C ASP A 36 -5.45 3.03 -20.71
N ALA A 37 -4.56 3.97 -21.01
CA ALA A 37 -3.44 4.25 -20.13
C ALA A 37 -3.97 4.58 -18.73
N PHE A 38 -3.56 3.81 -17.72
CA PHE A 38 -3.84 4.15 -16.33
C PHE A 38 -3.29 5.56 -16.11
N PRO A 39 -4.14 6.55 -15.76
CA PRO A 39 -3.66 7.89 -15.53
C PRO A 39 -2.80 7.80 -14.26
N LEU A 40 -1.48 7.76 -14.45
CA LEU A 40 -0.51 7.85 -13.37
C LEU A 40 -0.35 9.33 -13.06
N PRO A 41 -1.02 9.90 -12.03
CA PRO A 41 -0.58 11.17 -11.51
C PRO A 41 0.83 10.92 -10.98
N HIS A 42 1.83 11.46 -11.67
CA HIS A 42 3.20 11.50 -11.19
C HIS A 42 3.21 12.01 -9.76
N GLY A 43 3.58 11.14 -8.82
CA GLY A 43 3.58 11.42 -7.39
C GLY A 43 4.86 10.88 -6.79
N ARG A 44 5.35 11.46 -5.69
CA ARG A 44 6.71 11.28 -5.13
C ARG A 44 7.30 9.85 -5.14
N GLY A 45 6.48 8.80 -5.13
CA GLY A 45 6.93 7.41 -5.30
C GLY A 45 7.42 7.02 -6.71
N ASP A 46 7.25 7.88 -7.72
CA ASP A 46 7.67 7.67 -9.10
C ASP A 46 9.06 8.23 -9.44
N GLU A 47 9.71 8.88 -8.46
CA GLU A 47 10.96 9.64 -8.60
C GLU A 47 12.15 8.78 -9.04
N PHE A 48 12.05 7.45 -8.90
CA PHE A 48 13.01 6.47 -9.42
C PHE A 48 13.12 6.44 -10.96
N HIS A 49 12.17 7.02 -11.69
CA HIS A 49 12.26 7.14 -13.16
C HIS A 49 13.02 8.39 -13.62
N ARG A 50 13.29 9.36 -12.72
CA ARG A 50 13.93 10.65 -13.05
C ARG A 50 15.30 10.87 -12.39
N GLY A 51 15.73 9.99 -11.49
CA GLY A 51 17.03 10.06 -10.84
C GLY A 51 17.94 8.93 -11.28
N GLU A 52 19.23 9.24 -11.47
CA GLU A 52 20.27 8.21 -11.49
C GLU A 52 20.10 7.30 -10.28
N LEU A 53 20.26 5.98 -10.46
CA LEU A 53 20.37 5.01 -9.37
C LEU A 53 21.56 5.43 -8.50
N GLY A 54 21.30 6.30 -7.53
CA GLY A 54 22.27 6.63 -6.50
C GLY A 54 22.77 5.31 -5.89
N PRO A 55 24.08 5.20 -5.59
CA PRO A 55 24.68 3.96 -5.14
C PRO A 55 23.86 3.39 -3.98
N ASP A 56 23.55 2.08 -4.04
CA ASP A 56 22.76 1.39 -3.01
C ASP A 56 23.29 1.82 -1.64
N PRO A 57 22.47 2.44 -0.77
CA PRO A 57 22.89 2.92 0.53
C PRO A 57 23.57 1.84 1.40
N ARG A 58 23.33 0.56 1.10
CA ARG A 58 23.97 -0.60 1.73
C ARG A 58 25.43 -0.83 1.28
N THR A 59 25.79 -0.35 0.09
CA THR A 59 27.14 -0.44 -0.48
C THR A 59 28.04 0.74 -0.07
N LEU A 60 27.46 1.82 0.46
CA LEU A 60 28.22 2.93 1.03
C LEU A 60 28.93 2.44 2.29
N LYS A 61 30.28 2.36 2.25
CA LYS A 61 31.08 2.17 3.47
C LYS A 61 30.73 3.32 4.41
N ARG A 62 30.15 3.00 5.58
CA ARG A 62 29.93 3.93 6.70
C ARG A 62 31.27 4.51 7.14
N THR A 63 31.70 5.54 6.45
CA THR A 63 32.83 6.38 6.83
C THR A 63 32.24 7.51 7.66
N GLY A 64 32.46 7.41 8.97
CA GLY A 64 31.93 8.36 9.95
C GLY A 64 30.60 7.90 10.55
N SER A 65 30.59 7.73 11.86
CA SER A 65 29.46 7.31 12.68
C SER A 65 28.24 8.24 12.59
N ARG A 66 27.13 7.73 12.03
CA ARG A 66 25.76 8.24 12.29
C ARG A 66 24.79 7.13 12.74
N ALA A 67 25.30 6.04 13.31
CA ALA A 67 24.50 5.17 14.18
C ALA A 67 24.07 5.87 15.49
N ALA A 68 24.49 7.12 15.70
CA ALA A 68 24.19 7.93 16.86
C ALA A 68 23.05 8.95 16.66
N GLN A 69 22.40 9.04 15.49
CA GLN A 69 21.38 10.08 15.24
C GLN A 69 20.21 9.65 14.33
N SER A 70 19.82 8.39 14.36
CA SER A 70 18.51 7.99 13.83
C SER A 70 17.60 7.78 15.05
N PRO A 71 16.50 8.54 15.25
CA PRO A 71 15.53 8.12 16.24
C PRO A 71 14.96 6.80 15.73
N VAL A 72 15.31 5.71 16.40
CA VAL A 72 14.58 4.45 16.26
C VAL A 72 13.15 4.80 16.64
N ILE A 73 12.24 4.80 15.66
CA ILE A 73 10.82 4.99 15.93
C ILE A 73 10.35 3.69 16.61
N LEU A 74 10.56 3.63 17.93
CA LEU A 74 9.95 2.64 18.79
C LEU A 74 8.53 3.13 19.05
N VAL A 75 7.56 2.54 18.36
CA VAL A 75 6.15 2.74 18.68
C VAL A 75 5.86 1.93 19.94
N PRO A 76 5.53 2.55 21.09
CA PRO A 76 5.16 1.81 22.28
C PRO A 76 3.84 1.08 22.02
N SER A 77 3.75 -0.20 22.41
CA SER A 77 2.48 -0.93 22.38
C SER A 77 1.51 -0.28 23.35
N ARG A 78 0.31 0.08 22.86
CA ARG A 78 -0.75 0.66 23.69
C ARG A 78 -1.39 -0.45 24.51
N ASP A 79 -1.38 -0.30 25.84
CA ASP A 79 -2.06 -1.22 26.74
C ASP A 79 -3.58 -1.01 26.65
N PHE A 80 -4.30 -2.07 26.32
CA PHE A 80 -5.76 -2.12 26.37
C PHE A 80 -6.16 -2.58 27.77
N LYS A 81 -6.64 -1.66 28.61
CA LYS A 81 -7.38 -1.96 29.84
C LYS A 81 -8.88 -1.92 29.59
#